data_AF-A0A543PI68-F1
#
_entry.id   AF-A0A543PI68-F1
#
_cell.length_a   1.000
_cell.length_b   1.000
_cell.length_c   1.000
_cell.angle_alpha   90.00
_cell.angle_beta   90.00
_cell.angle_gamma   90.00
#
_symmetry.space_group_name_H-M   'P 1'
#
loop_
_entity.id
_entity.type
_entity.pdbx_description
1 polymer ?
#
loop_
_entity_poly.entity_id
_entity_poly.type
_entity_poly.pdbx_seq_one_letter_code
_entity_poly.pdbx_strand_id
1 'polypeptide(L)'
;MDPVSLLVGGVLLAVGFVSGRFGRRRAAPPPPVTPLCGCGHTLSQHDRETHTCYAELRRDTFDKRGRWAGVNWVPCTCRQYVGPRPIDEVFAPRLLPPTAD
;
A
#
# COMPACT_ATOMS: atom_id res chain seq x y z
N MET A 1 19.95 6.96 -50.62
CA MET A 1 20.53 6.97 -49.26
C MET A 1 21.93 6.41 -49.35
N ASP A 2 22.89 7.03 -48.68
CA ASP A 2 24.26 6.52 -48.64
C ASP A 2 24.32 5.23 -47.79
N PRO A 3 24.86 4.11 -48.33
CA PRO A 3 24.91 2.83 -47.62
C PRO A 3 25.68 2.90 -46.30
N VAL A 4 26.68 3.79 -46.19
CA VAL A 4 27.44 3.98 -44.95
C VAL A 4 26.55 4.57 -43.86
N SER A 5 25.75 5.58 -44.21
CA SER A 5 24.80 6.22 -43.29
C SER A 5 23.75 5.24 -42.74
N LEU A 6 23.27 4.29 -43.56
CA LEU A 6 22.34 3.23 -43.11
C LEU A 6 23.00 2.26 -42.13
N LEU A 7 24.25 1.89 -42.38
CA LEU A 7 25.00 0.98 -41.54
C LEU A 7 25.27 1.60 -40.16
N VAL A 8 25.69 2.87 -40.13
CA VAL A 8 25.91 3.62 -38.89
C VAL A 8 24.62 3.75 -38.07
N GLY A 9 23.51 4.11 -38.71
CA GLY A 9 22.20 4.22 -38.04
C GLY A 9 21.72 2.88 -37.47
N GLY A 10 21.89 1.79 -38.22
CA GLY A 10 21.55 0.44 -37.77
C GLY A 10 22.35 0.00 -36.56
N VAL A 11 23.66 0.29 -36.53
CA VAL A 11 24.53 -0.02 -35.40
C VAL A 11 24.11 0.77 -34.16
N LEU A 12 23.87 2.07 -34.29
CA LEU A 12 23.42 2.91 -33.16
C LEU A 12 22.10 2.41 -32.57
N LEU A 13 21.13 2.05 -33.42
CA LEU A 13 19.84 1.50 -32.99
C LEU A 13 20.02 0.15 -32.27
N ALA A 14 20.82 -0.76 -32.83
CA ALA A 14 21.08 -2.06 -32.24
C ALA A 14 21.75 -1.93 -30.87
N VAL A 15 22.76 -1.06 -30.75
CA VAL A 15 23.44 -0.79 -29.47
C VAL A 15 22.46 -0.22 -28.45
N GLY A 16 21.68 0.81 -28.80
CA GLY A 16 20.68 1.39 -27.90
C GLY A 16 19.63 0.37 -27.45
N PHE A 17 19.16 -0.48 -28.35
CA PHE A 17 18.20 -1.54 -28.04
C PHE A 17 18.78 -2.57 -27.07
N VAL A 18 19.99 -3.07 -27.33
CA VAL A 18 20.66 -4.05 -26.46
C VAL A 18 20.93 -3.43 -25.09
N SER A 19 21.53 -2.24 -25.04
CA SER A 19 21.79 -1.54 -23.78
C SER A 19 20.51 -1.28 -22.99
N GLY A 20 19.41 -0.89 -23.62
CA GLY A 20 18.12 -0.70 -22.95
C GLY A 20 17.49 -2.02 -22.48
N ARG A 21 17.56 -3.07 -23.31
CA ARG A 21 16.93 -4.36 -23.03
C ARG A 21 17.60 -5.12 -21.89
N PHE A 22 18.92 -4.98 -21.75
CA PHE A 22 19.73 -5.66 -20.73
C PHE A 22 20.13 -4.75 -19.56
N GLY A 23 20.18 -3.42 -19.76
CA GLY A 23 20.52 -2.45 -18.72
C GLY A 23 19.32 -1.93 -17.93
N ARG A 24 18.08 -2.14 -18.41
CA ARG A 24 16.87 -1.73 -17.69
C ARG A 24 16.72 -2.55 -16.41
N ARG A 25 17.15 -1.97 -15.29
CA ARG A 25 16.81 -2.46 -13.96
C ARG A 25 15.29 -2.32 -13.79
N ARG A 26 14.59 -3.42 -13.51
CA ARG A 26 13.21 -3.33 -13.04
C ARG A 26 13.27 -2.63 -11.70
N ALA A 27 12.56 -1.51 -11.56
CA ALA A 27 12.32 -0.94 -10.24
C ALA A 27 11.66 -2.03 -9.39
N ALA A 28 12.10 -2.17 -8.14
CA ALA A 28 11.36 -3.00 -7.20
C ALA A 28 9.93 -2.43 -7.11
N PRO A 29 8.90 -3.29 -7.04
CA PRO A 29 7.57 -2.83 -6.69
C PRO A 29 7.67 -2.00 -5.40
N PRO A 30 6.96 -0.87 -5.29
CA PRO A 30 6.85 -0.19 -4.01
C PRO A 30 6.26 -1.17 -2.98
N PRO A 31 6.68 -1.09 -1.71
CA PRO A 31 6.08 -1.93 -0.68
C PRO A 31 4.56 -1.66 -0.63
N PRO A 32 3.76 -2.69 -0.32
CA PRO A 32 2.32 -2.51 -0.17
C PRO A 32 2.05 -1.46 0.91
N VAL A 33 1.24 -0.45 0.57
CA VAL A 33 0.76 0.53 1.55
C VAL A 33 -0.31 -0.15 2.40
N THR A 34 0.01 -0.40 3.67
CA THR A 34 -0.98 -0.89 4.63
C THR A 34 -1.64 0.33 5.28
N PRO A 35 -2.95 0.56 5.09
CA PRO A 35 -3.65 1.63 5.78
C PRO A 35 -3.77 1.27 7.27
N LEU A 36 -2.87 1.84 8.08
CA LEU A 36 -2.88 1.70 9.54
C LEU A 36 -3.62 2.90 10.16
N CYS A 37 -4.52 2.61 11.10
CA CYS A 37 -5.15 3.64 11.91
C CYS A 37 -4.19 4.15 12.99
N GLY A 38 -4.51 5.26 13.67
CA GLY A 38 -3.73 5.76 14.82
C GLY A 38 -3.61 4.78 15.99
N CYS A 39 -4.47 3.75 16.03
CA CYS A 39 -4.43 2.62 16.95
C CYS A 39 -3.53 1.44 16.47
N GLY A 40 -2.92 1.54 15.29
CA GLY A 40 -2.00 0.53 14.74
C GLY A 40 -2.66 -0.67 14.05
N HIS A 41 -4.00 -0.73 14.01
CA HIS A 41 -4.74 -1.79 13.33
C HIS A 41 -4.97 -1.47 11.85
N THR A 42 -5.07 -2.53 11.05
CA THR A 42 -5.34 -2.42 9.62
C THR A 42 -6.77 -1.95 9.37
N LEU A 43 -6.97 -1.27 8.25
CA LEU A 43 -8.29 -0.82 7.84
C LEU A 43 -9.32 -1.96 7.72
N SER A 44 -8.87 -3.17 7.37
CA SER A 44 -9.73 -4.36 7.27
C SER A 44 -10.41 -4.77 8.58
N GLN A 45 -9.94 -4.28 9.73
CA GLN A 45 -10.55 -4.55 11.04
C GLN A 45 -11.68 -3.57 11.40
N HIS A 46 -12.05 -2.67 10.48
CA HIS A 46 -13.08 -1.68 10.71
C HIS A 46 -14.37 -2.03 9.98
N ASP A 47 -15.48 -1.80 10.67
CA ASP A 47 -16.80 -1.79 10.07
C ASP A 47 -16.93 -0.62 9.07
N ARG A 48 -17.41 -0.90 7.86
CA ARG A 48 -17.49 0.12 6.79
C ARG A 48 -18.59 1.17 7.02
N GLU A 49 -19.63 0.82 7.76
CA GLU A 49 -20.78 1.71 7.98
C GLU A 49 -20.63 2.50 9.28
N THR A 50 -20.19 1.84 10.34
CA THR A 50 -20.12 2.41 11.69
C THR A 50 -18.72 2.93 12.07
N HIS A 51 -17.72 2.61 11.25
CA HIS A 51 -16.30 2.91 11.48
C HIS A 51 -15.74 2.33 12.79
N THR A 52 -16.42 1.32 13.34
CA THR A 52 -16.05 0.65 14.59
C THR A 52 -14.90 -0.30 14.33
N CYS A 53 -13.84 -0.22 15.15
CA CYS A 53 -12.75 -1.19 15.11
C CYS A 53 -13.10 -2.45 15.91
N TYR A 54 -12.98 -3.62 15.31
CA TYR A 54 -13.23 -4.92 15.98
C TYR A 54 -11.95 -5.61 16.47
N ALA A 55 -10.79 -4.96 16.37
CA ALA A 55 -9.53 -5.49 16.87
C ALA A 55 -9.33 -5.22 18.37
N GLU A 56 -8.37 -5.92 18.98
CA GLU A 56 -8.01 -5.80 20.39
C GLU A 56 -6.65 -5.12 20.57
N LEU A 57 -6.55 -4.26 21.59
CA LEU A 57 -5.32 -3.60 21.99
C LEU A 57 -4.72 -4.31 23.20
N ARG A 58 -3.41 -4.56 23.13
CA ARG A 58 -2.61 -4.96 24.28
C ARG A 58 -2.45 -3.79 25.24
N ARG A 59 -2.87 -3.98 26.49
CA ARG A 59 -2.69 -3.01 27.59
C ARG A 59 -1.95 -3.67 28.74
N ASP A 60 -0.85 -3.07 29.16
CA ASP A 60 -0.19 -3.48 30.40
C ASP A 60 -1.07 -3.14 31.59
N THR A 61 -1.19 -4.10 32.51
CA THR A 61 -1.98 -3.97 33.73
C THR A 61 -1.04 -3.86 34.90
N PHE A 62 -1.37 -3.00 35.87
CA PHE A 62 -0.56 -2.75 37.06
C PHE A 62 -1.37 -3.02 38.32
N ASP A 63 -0.73 -3.54 39.36
CA ASP A 63 -1.35 -3.72 40.67
C ASP A 63 -1.60 -2.35 41.35
N LYS A 64 -2.31 -2.36 42.48
CA LYS A 64 -2.60 -1.13 43.26
C LYS A 64 -1.33 -0.42 43.79
N ARG A 65 -0.17 -1.07 43.70
CA ARG A 65 1.14 -0.56 44.12
C ARG A 65 1.99 -0.12 42.91
N GLY A 66 1.40 -0.11 41.71
CA GLY A 66 2.06 0.31 40.46
C GLY A 66 3.05 -0.70 39.89
N ARG A 67 3.06 -1.95 40.38
CA ARG A 67 3.92 -3.01 39.82
C ARG A 67 3.22 -3.68 38.66
N TRP A 68 3.98 -4.02 37.62
CA TRP A 68 3.44 -4.71 36.45
C TRP A 68 2.83 -6.05 36.86
N ALA A 69 1.57 -6.25 36.47
CA ALA A 69 0.74 -7.40 36.86
C ALA A 69 0.37 -8.28 35.66
N GLY A 70 0.75 -7.88 34.43
CA GLY A 70 0.50 -8.66 33.24
C GLY A 70 -0.02 -7.82 32.07
N VAL A 71 -0.59 -8.53 31.10
CA VAL A 71 -1.17 -7.96 29.89
C VAL A 71 -2.65 -8.28 29.87
N ASN A 72 -3.46 -7.29 29.51
CA ASN A 72 -4.86 -7.48 29.19
C ASN A 72 -5.10 -7.10 27.72
N TRP A 73 -5.92 -7.87 27.03
CA TRP A 73 -6.39 -7.56 25.68
C TRP A 73 -7.77 -6.92 25.80
N VAL A 74 -7.88 -5.67 25.37
CA VAL A 74 -9.11 -4.89 25.49
C VAL A 74 -9.61 -4.48 24.11
N PRO A 75 -10.93 -4.39 23.89
CA PRO A 75 -11.47 -3.91 22.61
C PRO A 75 -10.89 -2.54 22.25
N CYS A 76 -10.54 -2.39 20.98
CA CYS A 76 -10.05 -1.13 20.47
C CYS A 76 -11.18 -0.10 20.43
N THR A 77 -10.98 1.05 21.08
CA THR A 77 -11.98 2.12 21.13
C THR A 77 -11.76 3.20 20.06
N CYS A 78 -10.82 3.00 19.12
CA CYS A 78 -10.65 3.91 17.99
C CYS A 78 -11.84 3.82 17.03
N ARG A 79 -12.26 4.97 16.50
CA ARG A 79 -13.12 5.06 15.31
C ARG A 79 -12.25 5.46 14.14
N GLN A 80 -12.44 4.81 13.01
CA GLN A 80 -11.69 5.14 11.80
C GLN A 80 -11.96 6.60 11.41
N TYR A 81 -10.95 7.47 11.55
CA TYR A 81 -10.99 8.82 11.00
C TYR A 81 -10.42 8.78 9.58
N VAL A 82 -11.30 8.65 8.60
CA VAL A 82 -11.01 9.08 7.23
C VAL A 82 -11.23 10.59 7.21
N GLY A 83 -10.23 11.38 6.84
CA GLY A 83 -10.38 12.83 6.76
C GLY A 83 -11.54 13.26 5.84
N PRO A 84 -11.77 14.56 5.65
CA PRO A 84 -12.98 15.08 5.03
C PRO A 84 -13.26 14.59 3.60
N ARG A 85 -12.34 13.87 2.93
CA ARG A 85 -12.63 12.92 1.85
C ARG A 85 -11.68 11.71 1.92
N PRO A 86 -12.19 10.47 1.95
CA PRO A 86 -11.37 9.26 1.85
C PRO A 86 -10.58 9.25 0.53
N ILE A 87 -9.31 8.85 0.57
CA ILE A 87 -8.46 8.79 -0.64
C ILE A 87 -9.06 7.83 -1.68
N ASP A 88 -9.77 6.81 -1.23
CA ASP A 88 -10.53 5.85 -2.03
C ASP A 88 -11.76 6.46 -2.71
N GLU A 89 -12.37 7.50 -2.15
CA GLU A 89 -13.45 8.23 -2.83
C GLU A 89 -12.92 9.17 -3.93
N VAL A 90 -11.69 9.66 -3.80
CA VAL A 90 -11.12 10.67 -4.72
C VAL A 90 -10.14 10.07 -5.74
N PHE A 91 -9.39 9.03 -5.37
CA PHE A 91 -8.26 8.52 -6.14
C PHE A 91 -8.38 7.05 -6.54
N ALA A 92 -9.34 6.28 -6.00
CA ALA A 92 -9.56 4.90 -6.44
C ALA A 92 -10.73 4.85 -7.44
N PRO A 93 -10.51 4.34 -8.67
CA PRO A 93 -11.61 4.05 -9.58
C PRO A 93 -12.56 3.03 -8.94
N ARG A 94 -13.88 3.26 -9.02
CA ARG A 94 -14.86 2.21 -8.70
C ARG A 94 -14.59 1.02 -9.62
N LEU A 95 -14.30 -0.13 -9.04
CA LEU A 95 -14.24 -1.38 -9.77
C LEU A 95 -15.65 -1.69 -10.29
N LEU A 96 -15.86 -1.53 -11.59
CA LEU A 96 -17.07 -2.01 -12.24
C LEU A 96 -17.03 -3.55 -12.28
N PRO A 97 -18.17 -4.23 -12.08
CA PRO A 97 -18.22 -5.67 -12.28
C PRO A 97 -17.78 -6.02 -13.72
N PRO A 98 -17.13 -7.18 -13.94
CA PRO A 98 -16.70 -7.58 -15.27
C PRO A 98 -17.93 -7.64 -16.19
N THR A 99 -17.84 -6.97 -17.34
CA THR A 99 -18.81 -7.16 -18.42
C THR A 99 -18.58 -8.55 -18.99
N ALA A 100 -19.62 -9.38 -18.99
CA ALA A 100 -19.59 -10.64 -19.71
C ALA A 100 -19.66 -10.31 -21.21
N ASP A 101 -18.58 -10.59 -21.92
CA ASP A 101 -18.57 -10.69 -23.39
C ASP A 101 -19.03 -12.09 -23.81
#